data_AF-A0A8T3PA41-F1
#
_entry.id   AF-A0A8T3PA41-F1
#
_cell.length_a   1.000
_cell.length_b   1.000
_cell.length_c   1.000
_cell.angle_alpha   90.00
_cell.angle_beta   90.00
_cell.angle_gamma   90.00
#
_symmetry.space_group_name_H-M   'P 1'
#
loop_
_entity.id
_entity.type
_entity.pdbx_description
1 polymer ?
#
loop_
_entity_poly.entity_id
_entity_poly.type
_entity_poly.pdbx_seq_one_letter_code
_entity_poly.pdbx_strand_id
1 'polypeptide(L)'
;MSPEFEAAFAQPVAILLSIAMGGALVTILLRSALVPETRFTGWVRGVTGRNGRYGFALMLLVWTVAMAILSNLGLTANEIGGPALVMLFAGFFLFMGFIWSVIGE
;
A
#
# COMPACT_ATOMS: atom_id res chain seq x y z
N MET A 1 12.69 17.99 26.78
CA MET A 1 12.17 17.23 25.62
C MET A 1 11.70 18.23 24.58
N SER A 2 11.85 17.95 23.28
CA SER A 2 11.27 18.83 22.27
C SER A 2 9.74 18.76 22.34
N PRO A 3 9.01 19.86 22.06
CA PRO A 3 7.54 19.87 22.07
C PRO A 3 6.93 18.83 21.11
N GLU A 4 7.67 18.46 20.06
CA GLU A 4 7.30 17.43 19.09
C GLU A 4 7.32 16.01 19.69
N PHE A 5 8.25 15.76 20.62
CA PHE A 5 8.32 14.49 21.34
C PHE A 5 7.10 14.31 22.26
N GLU A 6 6.70 15.36 22.99
CA GLU A 6 5.50 15.31 23.84
C GLU A 6 4.20 15.13 23.03
N ALA A 7 4.09 15.79 21.87
CA ALA A 7 2.95 15.64 20.97
C ALA A 7 2.80 14.20 20.43
N ALA A 8 3.92 13.52 20.16
CA ALA A 8 3.89 12.13 19.73
C ALA A 8 3.28 11.20 20.80
N PHE A 9 3.60 11.39 22.09
CA PHE A 9 3.02 10.62 23.20
C PHE A 9 1.59 11.05 23.57
N ALA A 10 1.16 12.25 23.18
CA ALA A 10 -0.21 12.71 23.37
C ALA A 10 -1.23 12.00 22.45
N GLN A 11 -0.78 11.35 21.38
CA GLN A 11 -1.63 10.62 20.42
C GLN A 11 -1.36 9.10 20.49
N PRO A 12 -1.86 8.39 21.52
CA PRO A 12 -1.55 6.98 21.75
C PRO A 12 -1.93 6.07 20.58
N VAL A 13 -2.98 6.43 19.83
CA VAL A 13 -3.43 5.69 18.63
C VAL A 13 -2.39 5.75 17.50
N ALA A 14 -1.75 6.90 17.28
CA ALA A 14 -0.75 7.07 16.22
C ALA A 14 0.51 6.23 16.50
N ILE A 15 0.92 6.16 17.78
CA ILE A 15 2.01 5.29 18.22
C ILE A 15 1.66 3.81 17.99
N LEU A 16 0.47 3.37 18.38
CA LEU A 16 0.05 1.98 18.19
C LEU A 16 0.00 1.59 16.70
N LEU A 17 -0.52 2.46 15.83
CA LEU A 17 -0.59 2.21 14.39
C LEU A 17 0.80 2.17 13.74
N SER A 18 1.72 3.06 14.13
CA SER A 18 3.08 3.07 13.61
C SER A 18 3.88 1.84 14.05
N ILE A 19 3.75 1.41 15.31
CA ILE A 19 4.34 0.15 15.80
C ILE A 19 3.76 -1.05 15.04
N ALA A 20 2.43 -1.09 14.86
CA ALA A 20 1.78 -2.16 14.10
C ALA A 20 2.26 -2.20 12.64
N MET A 21 2.40 -1.04 11.99
CA MET A 21 2.91 -0.94 10.62
C MET A 21 4.37 -1.37 10.51
N GLY A 22 5.23 -0.92 11.43
CA GLY A 22 6.63 -1.34 11.49
C GLY A 22 6.77 -2.85 11.72
N GLY A 23 5.98 -3.41 12.63
CA GLY A 23 5.91 -4.85 12.88
C GLY A 23 5.43 -5.63 11.65
N ALA A 24 4.43 -5.12 10.93
CA ALA A 24 3.93 -5.72 9.71
C ALA A 24 5.02 -5.74 8.62
N LEU A 25 5.72 -4.63 8.41
CA LEU A 25 6.84 -4.54 7.45
C LEU A 25 7.95 -5.53 7.77
N VAL A 26 8.42 -5.57 9.03
CA VAL A 26 9.45 -6.52 9.46
C VAL A 26 9.00 -7.96 9.27
N THR A 27 7.74 -8.27 9.59
CA THR A 27 7.17 -9.61 9.42
C THR A 27 7.12 -10.01 7.95
N ILE A 28 6.71 -9.10 7.05
CA ILE A 28 6.68 -9.34 5.60
C ILE A 28 8.10 -9.58 5.09
N LEU A 29 9.06 -8.75 5.49
CA LEU A 29 10.46 -8.90 5.09
C LEU A 29 11.06 -10.21 5.57
N LEU A 30 10.93 -10.55 6.85
CA LEU A 30 11.41 -11.82 7.41
C LEU A 30 10.75 -13.02 6.72
N ARG A 31 9.44 -12.97 6.49
CA ARG A 31 8.76 -14.04 5.75
C ARG A 31 9.28 -14.14 4.32
N SER A 32 9.45 -13.03 3.60
CA SER A 32 9.97 -13.05 2.23
C SER A 32 11.39 -13.61 2.15
N ALA A 33 12.24 -13.32 3.15
CA ALA A 33 13.61 -13.83 3.23
C ALA A 33 13.68 -15.33 3.59
N LEU A 34 12.68 -15.83 4.32
CA LEU A 34 12.59 -17.23 4.75
C LEU A 34 11.78 -18.12 3.79
N VAL A 35 11.16 -17.55 2.75
CA VAL A 35 10.47 -18.32 1.71
C VAL A 35 11.55 -19.12 0.96
N PRO A 36 11.52 -20.47 1.04
CA PRO A 36 12.35 -21.29 0.17
C PRO A 36 12.01 -20.96 -1.28
N GLU A 37 12.90 -21.21 -2.23
CA GLU A 37 12.64 -21.08 -3.68
C GLU A 37 11.55 -22.08 -4.15
N THR A 38 10.35 -22.03 -3.58
CA THR A 38 9.18 -22.73 -4.08
C THR A 38 8.78 -21.97 -5.34
N ARG A 39 9.23 -22.49 -6.47
CA ARG A 39 9.01 -21.94 -7.81
C ARG A 39 7.54 -21.58 -8.10
N PHE A 40 6.57 -22.15 -7.36
CA PHE A 40 5.15 -21.89 -7.55
C PHE A 40 4.31 -22.05 -6.27
N THR A 41 3.91 -20.93 -5.66
CA THR A 41 2.80 -20.90 -4.70
C THR A 41 1.46 -20.92 -5.44
N GLY A 42 0.58 -21.86 -5.12
CA GLY A 42 -0.68 -22.07 -5.85
C GLY A 42 -1.63 -20.85 -5.86
N TRP A 43 -1.63 -20.08 -4.77
CA TRP A 43 -2.38 -18.82 -4.70
C TRP A 43 -1.77 -17.72 -5.59
N VAL A 44 -0.44 -17.66 -5.70
CA VAL A 44 0.24 -16.74 -6.64
C VAL A 44 -0.17 -17.08 -8.06
N ARG A 45 -0.26 -18.35 -8.44
CA ARG A 45 -0.75 -18.75 -9.78
C ARG A 45 -2.23 -18.37 -10.02
N GLY A 46 -3.04 -18.28 -8.97
CA GLY A 46 -4.42 -17.79 -9.04
C GLY A 46 -4.53 -16.27 -9.22
N VAL A 47 -3.60 -15.50 -8.63
CA VAL A 47 -3.55 -14.04 -8.71
C VAL A 47 -2.77 -13.53 -9.94
N THR A 48 -1.68 -14.21 -10.31
CA THR A 48 -0.78 -13.86 -11.43
C THR A 48 -1.03 -14.68 -12.70
N GLY A 49 -2.02 -15.57 -12.71
CA GLY A 49 -2.49 -16.26 -13.92
C GLY A 49 -3.33 -15.35 -14.81
N ARG A 50 -4.10 -15.94 -15.76
CA ARG A 50 -4.97 -15.24 -16.74
C ARG A 50 -5.98 -14.24 -16.16
N ASN A 51 -6.19 -14.24 -14.84
CA ASN A 51 -7.05 -13.30 -14.13
C ASN A 51 -6.32 -12.07 -13.56
N GLY A 52 -5.00 -11.93 -13.80
CA GLY A 52 -4.20 -10.81 -13.31
C GLY A 52 -4.78 -9.44 -13.68
N ARG A 53 -5.33 -9.31 -14.90
CA ARG A 53 -6.03 -8.10 -15.35
C ARG A 53 -7.19 -7.68 -14.45
N TYR A 54 -7.96 -8.64 -13.92
CA TYR A 54 -9.10 -8.35 -13.06
C TYR A 54 -8.64 -7.99 -11.63
N GLY A 55 -7.58 -8.62 -11.14
CA GLY A 55 -6.96 -8.27 -9.86
C GLY A 55 -6.43 -6.84 -9.86
N PHE A 56 -5.66 -6.48 -10.88
CA PHE A 56 -5.14 -5.11 -11.02
C PHE A 56 -6.25 -4.08 -11.30
N ALA A 57 -7.26 -4.42 -12.11
CA ALA A 57 -8.41 -3.54 -12.32
C ALA A 57 -9.19 -3.25 -11.03
N LEU A 58 -9.39 -4.26 -10.17
CA LEU A 58 -10.02 -4.08 -8.87
C LEU A 58 -9.17 -3.19 -7.96
N MET A 59 -7.85 -3.41 -7.90
CA MET A 59 -6.96 -2.56 -7.10
C MET A 59 -6.92 -1.12 -7.61
N LEU A 60 -6.96 -0.90 -8.93
CA LEU A 60 -7.10 0.44 -9.51
C LEU A 60 -8.42 1.10 -9.09
N LEU A 61 -9.53 0.36 -9.11
CA LEU A 61 -10.83 0.89 -8.68
C LEU A 61 -10.81 1.29 -7.20
N VAL A 62 -10.26 0.43 -6.32
CA VAL A 62 -10.07 0.74 -4.90
C VAL A 62 -9.19 1.97 -4.72
N TRP A 63 -8.09 2.07 -5.48
CA TRP A 63 -7.20 3.22 -5.44
C TRP A 63 -7.89 4.51 -5.90
N THR A 64 -8.68 4.47 -6.97
CA THR A 64 -9.47 5.62 -7.44
C THR A 64 -10.47 6.08 -6.40
N VAL A 65 -11.17 5.14 -5.74
CA VAL A 65 -12.08 5.46 -4.63
C VAL A 65 -11.32 6.11 -3.48
N ALA A 66 -10.17 5.57 -3.10
CA ALA A 66 -9.35 6.14 -2.03
C ALA A 66 -8.83 7.55 -2.36
N MET A 67 -8.43 7.81 -3.61
CA MET A 67 -8.07 9.17 -4.07
C MET A 67 -9.26 10.13 -4.08
N ALA A 68 -10.43 9.66 -4.49
CA ALA A 68 -11.66 10.45 -4.44
C ALA A 68 -12.05 10.80 -2.99
N ILE A 69 -11.91 9.86 -2.06
CA ILE A 69 -12.11 10.15 -0.64
C ILE A 69 -11.08 11.18 -0.17
N LEU A 70 -9.80 10.97 -0.46
CA LEU A 70 -8.72 11.86 -0.02
C LEU A 70 -8.94 13.31 -0.51
N SER A 71 -9.41 13.50 -1.75
CA SER A 71 -9.69 14.83 -2.29
C SER A 71 -10.92 15.50 -1.64
N ASN A 72 -11.88 14.72 -1.13
CA ASN A 72 -13.11 15.23 -0.52
C ASN A 72 -12.99 15.48 0.99
N LEU A 73 -11.87 15.12 1.63
CA LEU A 73 -11.69 15.31 3.09
C LEU A 73 -11.44 16.78 3.50
N GLY A 74 -11.27 17.70 2.55
CA GLY A 74 -11.12 19.15 2.84
C GLY A 74 -9.88 19.51 3.67
N LEU A 75 -8.87 18.64 3.69
CA LEU A 75 -7.64 18.81 4.46
C LEU A 75 -6.75 19.90 3.84
N THR A 76 -5.89 20.50 4.66
CA THR A 76 -4.94 21.49 4.18
C THR A 76 -3.80 20.85 3.37
N ALA A 77 -3.11 21.63 2.53
CA ALA A 77 -2.03 21.13 1.67
C ALA A 77 -0.90 20.44 2.46
N ASN A 78 -0.63 20.87 3.69
CA ASN A 78 0.39 20.28 4.56
C ASN A 78 -0.02 18.89 5.07
N GLU A 79 -1.32 18.70 5.33
CA GLU A 79 -1.88 17.42 5.81
C GLU A 79 -2.07 16.41 4.68
N ILE A 80 -2.39 16.88 3.46
CA ILE A 80 -2.58 16.03 2.27
C ILE A 80 -1.26 15.65 1.60
N GLY A 81 -0.23 16.49 1.66
CA GLY A 81 0.97 16.36 0.82
C GLY A 81 1.66 15.00 0.94
N GLY A 82 1.91 14.54 2.18
CA GLY A 82 2.53 13.23 2.43
C GLY A 82 1.67 12.05 1.93
N PRO A 83 0.41 11.92 2.39
CA PRO A 83 -0.49 10.87 1.92
C PRO A 83 -0.71 10.87 0.41
N ALA A 84 -0.87 12.04 -0.21
CA ALA A 84 -1.07 12.17 -1.65
C ALA A 84 0.14 11.69 -2.45
N LEU A 85 1.35 11.98 -1.99
CA LEU A 85 2.58 11.53 -2.64
C LEU A 85 2.73 10.00 -2.57
N VAL A 86 2.44 9.40 -1.42
CA VAL A 86 2.43 7.93 -1.28
C VAL A 86 1.40 7.30 -2.21
N MET A 87 0.19 7.88 -2.26
CA MET A 87 -0.89 7.39 -3.12
C MET A 87 -0.57 7.60 -4.60
N LEU A 88 0.15 8.65 -4.99
CA LEU A 88 0.65 8.85 -6.35
C LEU A 88 1.60 7.73 -6.77
N PHE A 89 2.60 7.41 -5.93
CA PHE A 89 3.52 6.31 -6.21
C PHE A 89 2.81 4.96 -6.25
N ALA A 90 1.89 4.72 -5.32
CA ALA A 90 1.06 3.51 -5.34
C ALA A 90 0.26 3.41 -6.65
N GLY A 91 -0.34 4.51 -7.12
CA GLY A 91 -1.05 4.59 -8.38
C GLY A 91 -0.16 4.26 -9.57
N PHE A 92 1.04 4.83 -9.65
CA PHE A 92 2.01 4.53 -10.70
C PHE A 92 2.32 3.04 -10.80
N PHE A 93 2.62 2.37 -9.67
CA PHE A 93 2.90 0.93 -9.66
C PHE A 93 1.66 0.10 -10.00
N LEU A 94 0.47 0.52 -9.57
CA LEU A 94 -0.79 -0.14 -9.95
C LEU A 94 -1.05 -0.07 -11.45
N PHE A 95 -0.85 1.10 -12.07
CA PHE A 95 -1.01 1.25 -13.52
C PHE A 95 0.03 0.45 -14.30
N MET A 96 1.30 0.47 -13.89
CA MET A 96 2.35 -0.35 -14.50
C MET A 96 2.03 -1.84 -14.42
N GLY A 97 1.62 -2.31 -13.23
CA GLY A 97 1.24 -3.71 -13.04
C GLY A 97 0.00 -4.10 -13.84
N PHE A 98 -1.00 -3.21 -13.95
CA PHE A 98 -2.16 -3.42 -14.80
C PHE A 98 -1.78 -3.54 -16.29
N ILE A 99 -0.96 -2.62 -16.81
CA ILE A 99 -0.49 -2.64 -18.19
C ILE A 99 0.23 -3.96 -18.49
N TRP A 100 1.16 -4.37 -17.61
CA TRP A 100 1.85 -5.65 -17.73
C TRP A 100 0.90 -6.84 -17.71
N SER A 101 -0.13 -6.80 -16.85
CA SER A 101 -1.11 -7.88 -16.74
C SER A 101 -1.99 -8.05 -17.99
N VAL A 102 -2.14 -7.02 -18.82
CA VAL A 102 -2.92 -7.05 -20.07
C VAL A 102 -2.03 -7.40 -21.27
N ILE A 103 -0.79 -6.90 -21.31
CA ILE A 103 0.14 -7.17 -22.42
C ILE A 103 0.68 -8.60 -22.38
N GLY A 104 0.81 -9.20 -21.19
CA GLY A 104 1.30 -10.56 -21.02
C GLY A 104 0.31 -11.67 -21.36
N GLU A 105 -0.88 -11.35 -21.87
CA GLU A 105 -1.93 -12.30 -22.28
C GLU A 105 -1.87 -12.72 -23.75
#